data_AF-A0AA42Y0Q8-F1
#
_entry.id   AF-A0AA42Y0Q8-F1
#
_cell.length_a   1.000
_cell.length_b   1.000
_cell.length_c   1.000
_cell.angle_alpha   90.00
_cell.angle_beta   90.00
_cell.angle_gamma   90.00
#
_symmetry.space_group_name_H-M   'P 1'
#
loop_
_entity.id
_entity.type
_entity.pdbx_description
1 polymer ?
#
loop_
_entity_poly.entity_id
_entity_poly.type
_entity_poly.pdbx_seq_one_letter_code
_entity_poly.pdbx_strand_id
1 'polypeptide(L)'
;MTTRWTPSATALIVANLVPLVGVVLFDWDVFSVVSLFWLENLVVGGFNVLRMAWVERGAERRPAVKYVMIPFFAFHYGMFTLIHGVFVFSLFGGRMVQGIGFPSLVTIVDVIATQRLWVAVAALFISHGYSFVVNYLGSQEYRTVTLERLMHQPYNRIIVLHLVVIFGGFVVMTLQEPRIGIALLVVIKIVVDLRAHLGEHRKLQTAVA
;
A
#
# COMPACT_ATOMS: atom_id res chain seq x y z
N MET A 1 21.18 0.40 24.22
CA MET A 1 20.01 0.16 23.34
C MET A 1 20.05 1.18 22.21
N THR A 2 20.74 0.89 21.12
CA THR A 2 20.79 1.77 19.94
C THR A 2 19.76 1.27 18.93
N THR A 3 18.68 2.01 18.75
CA THR A 3 17.68 1.81 17.69
C THR A 3 18.38 1.91 16.34
N ARG A 4 18.83 0.79 15.79
CA ARG A 4 19.37 0.72 14.43
C ARG A 4 18.19 0.84 13.48
N TRP A 5 17.97 2.05 12.96
CA TRP A 5 17.10 2.30 11.83
C TRP A 5 17.56 1.40 10.68
N THR A 6 16.79 0.35 10.38
CA THR A 6 17.04 -0.42 9.17
C THR A 6 16.76 0.49 7.96
N PRO A 7 17.51 0.35 6.85
CA PRO A 7 17.24 1.10 5.62
C PRO A 7 15.76 1.05 5.18
N SER A 8 15.06 -0.05 5.49
CA SER A 8 13.62 -0.21 5.28
C SER A 8 12.75 0.72 6.11
N ALA A 9 13.09 0.99 7.38
CA ALA A 9 12.31 1.87 8.25
C ALA A 9 12.44 3.34 7.80
N THR A 10 13.62 3.72 7.34
CA THR A 10 13.89 5.07 6.81
C THR A 10 13.18 5.28 5.48
N ALA A 11 13.22 4.30 4.57
CA ALA A 11 12.47 4.33 3.31
C ALA A 11 10.95 4.37 3.53
N LEU A 12 10.45 3.66 4.54
CA LEU A 12 9.03 3.67 4.93
C LEU A 12 8.59 5.06 5.42
N ILE A 13 9.42 5.73 6.23
CA ILE A 13 9.12 7.09 6.71
C ILE A 13 9.14 8.08 5.55
N VAL A 14 10.17 8.02 4.69
CA VAL A 14 10.27 8.92 3.54
C VAL A 14 9.08 8.74 2.59
N ALA A 15 8.66 7.49 2.32
CA ALA A 15 7.49 7.22 1.50
C ALA A 15 6.19 7.78 2.12
N ASN A 16 6.04 7.68 3.44
CA ASN A 16 4.89 8.23 4.16
C ASN A 16 4.91 9.76 4.32
N LEU A 17 6.04 10.44 4.03
CA LEU A 17 6.12 11.90 3.98
C LEU A 17 5.66 12.48 2.64
N VAL A 18 5.64 11.69 1.56
CA VAL A 18 5.21 12.14 0.23
C VAL A 18 3.81 12.76 0.25
N PRO A 19 2.78 12.15 0.87
CA PRO A 19 1.47 12.79 0.98
C PRO A 19 1.49 14.08 1.79
N LEU A 20 2.32 14.17 2.85
CA LEU A 20 2.45 15.39 3.65
C LEU A 20 3.06 16.54 2.83
N VAL A 21 4.07 16.23 2.01
CA VAL A 21 4.64 17.19 1.04
C VAL A 21 3.59 17.58 0.00
N GLY A 22 2.79 16.62 -0.48
CA GLY A 22 1.63 16.86 -1.34
C GLY A 22 0.65 17.88 -0.76
N VAL A 23 0.30 17.73 0.51
CA VAL A 23 -0.62 18.64 1.22
C VAL A 23 -0.03 20.04 1.39
N VAL A 24 1.25 20.13 1.76
CA VAL A 24 1.88 21.42 2.09
C VAL A 24 2.29 22.21 0.84
N LEU A 25 2.77 21.55 -0.22
CA LEU A 25 3.31 22.22 -1.40
C LEU A 25 2.36 22.22 -2.60
N PHE A 26 1.41 21.28 -2.65
CA PHE A 26 0.53 21.08 -3.81
C PHE A 26 -0.96 21.15 -3.44
N ASP A 27 -1.28 21.59 -2.21
CA ASP A 27 -2.65 21.72 -1.67
C ASP A 27 -3.49 20.46 -1.89
N TRP A 28 -2.87 19.27 -1.74
CA TRP A 28 -3.61 18.02 -1.85
C TRP A 28 -4.74 17.96 -0.85
N ASP A 29 -5.92 17.64 -1.35
CA ASP A 29 -7.09 17.38 -0.54
C ASP A 29 -7.05 15.95 0.03
N VAL A 30 -8.01 15.68 0.91
CA VAL A 30 -8.15 14.37 1.57
C VAL A 30 -8.29 13.26 0.53
N PHE A 31 -9.07 13.53 -0.53
CA PHE A 31 -9.30 12.57 -1.59
C PHE A 31 -8.02 12.20 -2.32
N SER A 32 -7.17 13.17 -2.67
CA SER A 32 -5.87 12.94 -3.31
C SER A 32 -4.96 12.06 -2.47
N VAL A 33 -4.85 12.35 -1.17
CA VAL A 33 -4.01 11.58 -0.24
C VAL A 33 -4.51 10.16 -0.09
N VAL A 34 -5.81 9.98 0.15
CA VAL A 34 -6.42 8.66 0.33
C VAL A 34 -6.37 7.85 -0.97
N SER A 35 -6.60 8.48 -2.11
CA SER A 35 -6.48 7.86 -3.43
C SER A 35 -5.05 7.39 -3.71
N LEU A 36 -4.05 8.17 -3.32
CA LEU A 36 -2.65 7.76 -3.45
C LEU A 36 -2.34 6.52 -2.60
N PHE A 37 -2.81 6.46 -1.36
CA PHE A 37 -2.64 5.27 -0.52
C PHE A 37 -3.36 4.04 -1.10
N TRP A 38 -4.53 4.24 -1.69
CA TRP A 38 -5.23 3.17 -2.38
C TRP A 38 -4.45 2.71 -3.64
N LEU A 39 -3.91 3.63 -4.44
CA LEU A 39 -3.07 3.33 -5.61
C LEU A 39 -1.79 2.56 -5.22
N GLU A 40 -1.17 2.89 -4.08
CA GLU A 40 -0.03 2.13 -3.56
C GLU A 40 -0.37 0.64 -3.40
N ASN A 41 -1.57 0.30 -2.92
CA ASN A 41 -1.98 -1.11 -2.78
C ASN A 41 -2.10 -1.81 -4.14
N LEU A 42 -2.53 -1.09 -5.17
CA LEU A 42 -2.61 -1.64 -6.53
C LEU A 42 -1.20 -1.93 -7.08
N VAL A 43 -0.26 -0.98 -6.90
CA VAL A 43 1.14 -1.15 -7.28
C VAL A 43 1.79 -2.31 -6.54
N VAL A 44 1.62 -2.37 -5.21
CA VAL A 44 2.13 -3.46 -4.36
C VAL A 44 1.56 -4.81 -4.80
N GLY A 45 0.26 -4.89 -5.08
CA GLY A 45 -0.38 -6.11 -5.59
C GLY A 45 0.23 -6.57 -6.91
N GLY A 46 0.42 -5.66 -7.85
CA GLY A 46 1.07 -5.95 -9.15
C GLY A 46 2.49 -6.48 -9.00
N PHE A 47 3.32 -5.82 -8.19
CA PHE A 47 4.67 -6.33 -7.90
C PHE A 47 4.66 -7.65 -7.11
N ASN A 48 3.67 -7.88 -6.25
CA ASN A 48 3.57 -9.15 -5.53
C ASN A 48 3.25 -10.32 -6.49
N VAL A 49 2.42 -10.11 -7.50
CA VAL A 49 2.21 -11.09 -8.59
C VAL A 49 3.54 -11.42 -9.29
N LEU A 50 4.36 -10.40 -9.60
CA LEU A 50 5.69 -10.62 -10.19
C LEU A 50 6.61 -11.42 -9.25
N ARG A 51 6.59 -11.12 -7.94
CA ARG A 51 7.35 -11.88 -6.94
C ARG A 51 6.91 -13.33 -6.87
N MET A 52 5.60 -13.59 -6.86
CA MET A 52 5.04 -14.94 -6.87
C MET A 52 5.39 -15.69 -8.15
N ALA A 53 5.48 -15.02 -9.30
CA ALA A 53 5.94 -15.63 -10.54
C ALA A 53 7.40 -16.11 -10.42
N TRP A 54 8.27 -15.31 -9.79
CA TRP A 54 9.71 -15.60 -9.65
C TRP A 54 10.11 -16.45 -8.46
N VAL A 55 9.21 -16.77 -7.52
CA VAL A 55 9.57 -17.50 -6.30
C VAL A 55 10.00 -18.95 -6.59
N GLU A 56 11.11 -19.41 -6.02
CA GLU A 56 11.62 -20.77 -6.20
C GLU A 56 11.24 -21.67 -5.00
N ARG A 57 11.37 -21.15 -3.78
CA ARG A 57 11.15 -21.95 -2.56
C ARG A 57 9.72 -22.47 -2.46
N GLY A 58 9.60 -23.79 -2.34
CA GLY A 58 8.31 -24.49 -2.25
C GLY A 58 7.64 -24.72 -3.61
N ALA A 59 7.95 -23.91 -4.63
CA ALA A 59 7.49 -24.13 -5.99
C ALA A 59 8.34 -25.16 -6.74
N GLU A 60 9.63 -25.32 -6.42
CA GLU A 60 10.47 -26.38 -7.02
C GLU A 60 9.88 -27.78 -6.83
N ARG A 61 9.27 -28.05 -5.67
CA ARG A 61 8.67 -29.35 -5.36
C ARG A 61 7.30 -29.52 -6.03
N ARG A 62 6.58 -28.42 -6.28
CA ARG A 62 5.21 -28.42 -6.83
C ARG A 62 4.97 -27.15 -7.66
N PRO A 63 5.53 -27.04 -8.87
CA PRO A 63 5.44 -25.83 -9.69
C PRO A 63 3.99 -25.50 -10.06
N ALA A 64 3.15 -26.54 -10.16
CA ALA A 64 1.72 -26.42 -10.44
C ALA A 64 0.95 -25.53 -9.45
N VAL A 65 1.44 -25.40 -8.21
CA VAL A 65 0.79 -24.57 -7.18
C VAL A 65 0.76 -23.09 -7.61
N LYS A 66 1.75 -22.62 -8.39
CA LYS A 66 1.76 -21.23 -8.90
C LYS A 66 0.57 -20.93 -9.81
N TYR A 67 0.17 -21.89 -10.66
CA TYR A 67 -0.96 -21.72 -11.58
C TYR A 67 -2.30 -21.62 -10.86
N VAL A 68 -2.40 -22.07 -9.62
CA VAL A 68 -3.60 -21.92 -8.80
C VAL A 68 -3.50 -20.65 -7.93
N MET A 69 -2.37 -20.46 -7.26
CA MET A 69 -2.20 -19.39 -6.27
C MET A 69 -2.09 -18.00 -6.88
N ILE A 70 -1.44 -17.84 -8.04
CA ILE A 70 -1.31 -16.51 -8.66
C ILE A 70 -2.66 -15.98 -9.14
N PRO A 71 -3.50 -16.73 -9.88
CA PRO A 71 -4.84 -16.27 -10.23
C PRO A 71 -5.73 -16.07 -9.01
N PHE A 72 -5.65 -16.96 -8.01
CA PHE A 72 -6.38 -16.82 -6.76
C PHE A 72 -6.00 -15.53 -6.03
N PHE A 73 -4.70 -15.22 -5.91
CA PHE A 73 -4.22 -13.97 -5.34
C PHE A 73 -4.74 -12.77 -6.13
N ALA A 74 -4.55 -12.75 -7.45
CA ALA A 74 -4.96 -11.65 -8.31
C ALA A 74 -6.47 -11.37 -8.20
N PHE A 75 -7.30 -12.43 -8.21
CA PHE A 75 -8.74 -12.32 -8.05
C PHE A 75 -9.13 -11.83 -6.65
N HIS A 76 -8.66 -12.51 -5.59
CA HIS A 76 -9.08 -12.23 -4.22
C HIS A 76 -8.55 -10.87 -3.74
N TYR A 77 -7.25 -10.62 -3.88
CA TYR A 77 -6.63 -9.34 -3.55
C TYR A 77 -7.19 -8.20 -4.41
N GLY A 78 -7.43 -8.47 -5.71
CA GLY A 78 -8.06 -7.53 -6.63
C GLY A 78 -9.47 -7.15 -6.19
N MET A 79 -10.29 -8.12 -5.78
CA MET A 79 -11.64 -7.88 -5.25
C MET A 79 -11.60 -7.03 -3.98
N PHE A 80 -10.70 -7.33 -3.03
CA PHE A 80 -10.53 -6.51 -1.82
C PHE A 80 -10.09 -5.09 -2.15
N THR A 81 -9.15 -4.93 -3.07
CA THR A 81 -8.65 -3.61 -3.51
C THR A 81 -9.75 -2.81 -4.23
N LEU A 82 -10.57 -3.50 -5.03
CA LEU A 82 -11.70 -2.89 -5.75
C LEU A 82 -12.79 -2.42 -4.79
N ILE A 83 -13.23 -3.27 -3.87
CA ILE A 83 -14.23 -2.92 -2.84
C ILE A 83 -13.72 -1.74 -2.01
N HIS A 84 -12.43 -1.74 -1.64
CA HIS A 84 -11.84 -0.61 -0.94
C HIS A 84 -11.84 0.67 -1.79
N GLY A 85 -11.56 0.56 -3.08
CA GLY A 85 -11.67 1.68 -4.02
C GLY A 85 -13.08 2.26 -4.06
N VAL A 86 -14.12 1.42 -4.03
CA VAL A 86 -15.50 1.89 -3.92
C VAL A 86 -15.70 2.74 -2.66
N PHE A 87 -15.17 2.33 -1.50
CA PHE A 87 -15.24 3.15 -0.27
C PHE A 87 -14.50 4.48 -0.42
N VAL A 88 -13.28 4.47 -0.96
CA VAL A 88 -12.47 5.69 -1.15
C VAL A 88 -13.20 6.69 -2.06
N PHE A 89 -13.67 6.23 -3.22
CA PHE A 89 -14.30 7.10 -4.21
C PHE A 89 -15.70 7.56 -3.77
N SER A 90 -16.46 6.70 -3.09
CA SER A 90 -17.82 7.06 -2.62
C SER A 90 -17.79 7.99 -1.41
N LEU A 91 -16.82 7.84 -0.50
CA LEU A 91 -16.75 8.65 0.72
C LEU A 91 -16.00 9.98 0.51
N PHE A 92 -15.01 10.00 -0.39
CA PHE A 92 -14.13 11.17 -0.55
C PHE A 92 -14.12 11.76 -1.96
N GLY A 93 -14.62 11.06 -2.98
CA GLY A 93 -14.61 11.53 -4.37
C GLY A 93 -15.53 12.73 -4.65
N GLY A 94 -16.45 13.05 -3.72
CA GLY A 94 -17.28 14.25 -3.78
C GLY A 94 -18.04 14.40 -5.11
N ARG A 95 -18.00 15.59 -5.71
CA ARG A 95 -18.68 15.88 -6.99
C ARG A 95 -18.03 15.22 -8.21
N MET A 96 -16.78 14.75 -8.13
CA MET A 96 -16.11 14.06 -9.24
C MET A 96 -16.68 12.66 -9.48
N VAL A 97 -17.29 12.05 -8.46
CA VAL A 97 -17.85 10.70 -8.52
C VAL A 97 -19.32 10.79 -8.12
N GLN A 98 -20.21 11.09 -9.06
CA GLN A 98 -21.64 11.04 -8.76
C GLN A 98 -22.10 9.58 -8.62
N GLY A 99 -22.42 9.18 -7.39
CA GLY A 99 -23.05 7.89 -7.07
C GLY A 99 -22.08 6.81 -6.56
N ILE A 100 -22.65 5.70 -6.07
CA ILE A 100 -21.89 4.49 -5.71
C ILE A 100 -21.56 3.75 -6.99
N GLY A 101 -20.30 3.78 -7.40
CA GLY A 101 -19.83 3.16 -8.62
C GLY A 101 -18.48 2.47 -8.43
N PHE A 102 -18.23 1.45 -9.25
CA PHE A 102 -16.91 0.83 -9.33
C PHE A 102 -15.95 1.79 -10.04
N PRO A 103 -14.78 2.11 -9.46
CA PRO A 103 -13.80 2.96 -10.14
C PRO A 103 -13.33 2.25 -11.41
N SER A 104 -13.67 2.82 -12.56
CA SER A 104 -13.20 2.34 -13.86
C SER A 104 -11.74 2.76 -14.10
N LEU A 105 -11.04 2.08 -15.01
CA LEU A 105 -9.69 2.49 -15.40
C LEU A 105 -9.63 3.95 -15.87
N VAL A 106 -10.66 4.40 -16.58
CA VAL A 106 -10.79 5.80 -17.03
C VAL A 106 -10.85 6.74 -15.82
N THR A 107 -11.68 6.42 -14.83
CA THR A 107 -11.80 7.22 -13.59
C THR A 107 -10.48 7.31 -12.86
N ILE A 108 -9.74 6.20 -12.78
CA ILE A 108 -8.43 6.15 -12.12
C ILE A 108 -7.43 7.06 -12.85
N VAL A 109 -7.37 6.97 -14.17
CA VAL A 109 -6.49 7.80 -15.01
C VAL A 109 -6.85 9.29 -14.86
N ASP A 110 -8.14 9.62 -14.88
CA ASP A 110 -8.63 10.98 -14.71
C ASP A 110 -8.26 11.54 -13.33
N VAL A 111 -8.41 10.75 -12.26
CA VAL A 111 -7.97 11.16 -10.91
C VAL A 111 -6.46 11.39 -10.88
N ILE A 112 -5.65 10.50 -11.45
CA ILE A 112 -4.19 10.66 -11.47
C ILE A 112 -3.79 11.93 -12.21
N ALA A 113 -4.45 12.25 -13.33
CA ALA A 113 -4.18 13.43 -14.12
C ALA A 113 -4.65 14.72 -13.44
N THR A 114 -5.93 14.76 -13.01
CA THR A 114 -6.57 15.94 -12.42
C THR A 114 -5.98 16.32 -11.08
N GLN A 115 -5.71 15.34 -10.21
CA GLN A 115 -5.09 15.53 -8.90
C GLN A 115 -3.56 15.62 -8.95
N ARG A 116 -2.97 15.60 -10.16
CA ARG A 116 -1.52 15.67 -10.39
C ARG A 116 -0.74 14.60 -9.62
N LEU A 117 -1.35 13.44 -9.40
CA LEU A 117 -0.73 12.32 -8.66
C LEU A 117 0.31 11.57 -9.49
N TRP A 118 0.43 11.86 -10.79
CA TRP A 118 1.32 11.13 -11.71
C TRP A 118 2.78 11.06 -11.23
N VAL A 119 3.31 12.13 -10.61
CA VAL A 119 4.67 12.13 -10.02
C VAL A 119 4.76 11.12 -8.89
N ALA A 120 3.78 11.12 -7.99
CA ALA A 120 3.77 10.25 -6.82
C ALA A 120 3.53 8.79 -7.21
N VAL A 121 2.65 8.54 -8.18
CA VAL A 121 2.43 7.20 -8.75
C VAL A 121 3.71 6.70 -9.42
N ALA A 122 4.39 7.52 -10.22
CA ALA A 122 5.67 7.17 -10.82
C ALA A 122 6.72 6.85 -9.74
N ALA A 123 6.80 7.66 -8.68
CA ALA A 123 7.69 7.41 -7.55
C ALA A 123 7.38 6.09 -6.83
N LEU A 124 6.10 5.73 -6.66
CA LEU A 124 5.69 4.43 -6.12
C LEU A 124 6.16 3.28 -7.02
N PHE A 125 5.93 3.36 -8.32
CA PHE A 125 6.40 2.35 -9.28
C PHE A 125 7.92 2.21 -9.28
N ILE A 126 8.66 3.33 -9.24
CA ILE A 126 10.13 3.32 -9.17
C ILE A 126 10.60 2.70 -7.86
N SER A 127 10.02 3.08 -6.72
CA SER A 127 10.40 2.57 -5.40
C SER A 127 10.16 1.06 -5.29
N HIS A 128 8.97 0.59 -5.68
CA HIS A 128 8.64 -0.84 -5.65
C HIS A 128 9.41 -1.64 -6.72
N GLY A 129 9.63 -1.05 -7.90
CA GLY A 129 10.46 -1.63 -8.96
C GLY A 129 11.91 -1.79 -8.54
N TYR A 130 12.50 -0.75 -7.92
CA TYR A 130 13.84 -0.82 -7.34
C TYR A 130 13.93 -1.91 -6.27
N SER A 131 12.95 -1.99 -5.36
CA SER A 131 12.92 -3.06 -4.35
C SER A 131 12.77 -4.44 -4.98
N PHE A 132 12.03 -4.57 -6.07
CA PHE A 132 11.91 -5.84 -6.79
C PHE A 132 13.24 -6.24 -7.45
N VAL A 133 13.91 -5.31 -8.13
CA VAL A 133 15.17 -5.62 -8.83
C VAL A 133 16.33 -5.83 -7.86
N VAL A 134 16.54 -4.92 -6.91
CA VAL A 134 17.73 -4.92 -6.05
C VAL A 134 17.56 -5.84 -4.85
N ASN A 135 16.45 -5.72 -4.13
CA ASN A 135 16.25 -6.54 -2.92
C ASN A 135 15.76 -7.94 -3.32
N TYR A 136 14.69 -8.04 -4.11
CA TYR A 136 14.08 -9.33 -4.37
C TYR A 136 14.91 -10.21 -5.31
N LEU A 137 15.29 -9.70 -6.49
CA LEU A 137 16.11 -10.44 -7.45
C LEU A 137 17.60 -10.42 -7.05
N GLY A 138 18.16 -9.23 -6.80
CA GLY A 138 19.59 -9.06 -6.51
C GLY A 138 20.05 -9.76 -5.23
N SER A 139 19.26 -9.69 -4.15
CA SER A 139 19.59 -10.37 -2.87
C SER A 139 19.07 -11.81 -2.79
N GLN A 140 18.57 -12.36 -3.90
CA GLN A 140 18.06 -13.73 -4.01
C GLN A 140 16.94 -14.08 -3.01
N GLU A 141 16.12 -13.11 -2.60
CA GLU A 141 14.98 -13.36 -1.72
C GLU A 141 13.99 -14.36 -2.35
N TYR A 142 13.89 -14.38 -3.68
CA TYR A 142 13.05 -15.33 -4.42
C TYR A 142 13.38 -16.80 -4.13
N ARG A 143 14.60 -17.10 -3.66
CA ARG A 143 15.04 -18.44 -3.25
C ARG A 143 14.66 -18.82 -1.84
N THR A 144 14.35 -17.83 -1.00
CA THR A 144 14.19 -18.03 0.45
C THR A 144 12.78 -17.73 0.94
N VAL A 145 12.04 -16.83 0.28
CA VAL A 145 10.64 -16.53 0.61
C VAL A 145 9.72 -17.64 0.12
N THR A 146 8.66 -17.92 0.86
CA THR A 146 7.66 -18.91 0.47
C THR A 146 6.49 -18.26 -0.27
N LEU A 147 5.83 -19.03 -1.12
CA LEU A 147 4.62 -18.60 -1.82
C LEU A 147 3.50 -18.19 -0.83
N GLU A 148 3.33 -18.94 0.26
CA GLU A 148 2.38 -18.61 1.34
C GLU A 148 2.67 -17.25 1.98
N ARG A 149 3.93 -16.92 2.24
CA ARG A 149 4.28 -15.61 2.80
C ARG A 149 3.97 -14.48 1.81
N LEU A 150 4.25 -14.70 0.53
CA LEU A 150 3.89 -13.74 -0.53
C LEU A 150 2.37 -13.59 -0.68
N MET A 151 1.58 -14.66 -0.45
CA MET A 151 0.12 -14.56 -0.42
C MET A 151 -0.33 -13.56 0.63
N HIS A 152 0.12 -13.69 1.88
CA HIS A 152 -0.42 -12.89 2.98
C HIS A 152 0.20 -11.49 3.14
N GLN A 153 1.43 -11.28 2.65
CA GLN A 153 2.18 -10.04 2.90
C GLN A 153 1.41 -8.74 2.57
N PRO A 154 0.68 -8.63 1.43
CA PRO A 154 -0.03 -7.41 1.09
C PRO A 154 -1.28 -7.11 1.94
N TYR A 155 -1.87 -8.12 2.60
CA TYR A 155 -3.15 -7.96 3.32
C TYR A 155 -3.02 -7.06 4.55
N ASN A 156 -1.88 -7.11 5.25
CA ASN A 156 -1.63 -6.24 6.40
C ASN A 156 -1.74 -4.76 6.01
N ARG A 157 -1.29 -4.39 4.79
CA ARG A 157 -1.37 -3.01 4.29
C ARG A 157 -2.82 -2.60 4.02
N ILE A 158 -3.61 -3.47 3.40
CA ILE A 158 -5.03 -3.22 3.13
C ILE A 158 -5.80 -2.99 4.44
N ILE A 159 -5.55 -3.82 5.47
CA ILE A 159 -6.22 -3.71 6.76
C ILE A 159 -5.90 -2.37 7.42
N VAL A 160 -4.61 -2.01 7.48
CA VAL A 160 -4.18 -0.72 8.02
C VAL A 160 -4.83 0.42 7.27
N LEU A 161 -4.86 0.36 5.94
CA LEU A 161 -5.48 1.41 5.15
C LEU A 161 -6.99 1.50 5.38
N HIS A 162 -7.71 0.39 5.47
CA HIS A 162 -9.15 0.43 5.80
C HIS A 162 -9.40 1.11 7.15
N LEU A 163 -8.61 0.79 8.17
CA LEU A 163 -8.72 1.44 9.47
C LEU A 163 -8.46 2.95 9.34
N VAL A 164 -7.39 3.34 8.64
CA VAL A 164 -7.05 4.74 8.40
C VAL A 164 -8.17 5.47 7.63
N VAL A 165 -8.72 4.86 6.57
CA VAL A 165 -9.77 5.45 5.73
C VAL A 165 -11.10 5.57 6.47
N ILE A 166 -11.52 4.53 7.20
CA ILE A 166 -12.78 4.51 7.94
C ILE A 166 -12.72 5.50 9.11
N PHE A 167 -11.71 5.36 9.98
CA PHE A 167 -11.60 6.21 11.18
C PHE A 167 -11.18 7.62 10.84
N GLY A 168 -10.20 7.79 9.96
CA GLY A 168 -9.74 9.11 9.60
C GLY A 168 -10.71 9.84 8.66
N GLY A 169 -11.48 9.13 7.84
CA GLY A 169 -12.63 9.71 7.13
C GLY A 169 -13.66 10.28 8.08
N PHE A 170 -14.03 9.52 9.11
CA PHE A 170 -14.95 10.00 10.15
C PHE A 170 -14.39 11.23 10.90
N VAL A 171 -13.09 11.22 11.21
CA VAL A 171 -12.42 12.37 11.86
C VAL A 171 -12.38 13.59 10.95
N VAL A 172 -12.06 13.43 9.67
CA VAL A 172 -12.09 14.53 8.68
C VAL A 172 -13.51 15.06 8.49
N MET A 173 -14.52 14.21 8.46
CA MET A 173 -15.92 14.64 8.28
C MET A 173 -16.46 15.38 9.51
N THR A 174 -15.93 15.09 10.70
CA THR A 174 -16.31 15.77 11.95
C THR A 174 -15.49 17.04 12.20
N LEU A 175 -14.24 17.08 11.76
CA LEU A 175 -13.41 18.28 11.77
C LEU A 175 -13.76 19.14 10.55
N GLN A 176 -14.38 20.30 10.77
CA GLN A 176 -14.69 21.26 9.69
C GLN A 176 -13.45 21.81 8.95
N GLU A 177 -12.24 21.43 9.37
CA GLU A 177 -10.94 21.82 8.83
C GLU A 177 -10.21 20.63 8.17
N PRO A 178 -10.26 20.51 6.83
CA PRO A 178 -9.71 19.36 6.09
C PRO A 178 -8.23 19.12 6.33
N ARG A 179 -7.43 20.18 6.50
CA ARG A 179 -5.97 20.10 6.66
C ARG A 179 -5.56 19.38 7.95
N ILE A 180 -6.28 19.60 9.04
CA ILE A 180 -6.00 18.97 10.34
C ILE A 180 -6.35 17.48 10.28
N GLY A 181 -7.47 17.13 9.63
CA GLY A 181 -7.86 15.75 9.44
C GLY A 181 -6.86 14.95 8.61
N ILE A 182 -6.29 15.55 7.55
CA ILE A 182 -5.22 14.92 6.75
C ILE A 182 -3.94 14.71 7.57
N ALA A 183 -3.52 15.73 8.34
CA ALA A 183 -2.34 15.60 9.20
C ALA A 183 -2.50 14.46 10.21
N LEU A 184 -3.67 14.33 10.84
CA LEU A 184 -4.00 13.23 11.75
C LEU A 184 -3.99 11.87 11.04
N LEU A 185 -4.58 11.78 9.85
CA LEU A 185 -4.57 10.58 9.00
C LEU A 185 -3.14 10.08 8.72
N VAL A 186 -2.25 11.00 8.31
CA VAL A 186 -0.84 10.69 8.03
C VAL A 186 -0.13 10.24 9.30
N VAL A 187 -0.33 10.93 10.43
CA VAL A 187 0.28 10.54 11.71
C VAL A 187 -0.20 9.16 12.17
N ILE A 188 -1.50 8.88 12.10
CA ILE A 188 -2.06 7.57 12.45
C ILE A 188 -1.44 6.48 11.56
N LYS A 189 -1.37 6.71 10.25
CA LYS A 189 -0.76 5.77 9.31
C LYS A 189 0.70 5.50 9.67
N ILE A 190 1.50 6.54 9.90
CA ILE A 190 2.92 6.39 10.30
C ILE A 190 3.03 5.57 11.59
N VAL A 191 2.21 5.85 12.61
CA VAL A 191 2.26 5.12 13.88
C VAL A 191 1.90 3.65 13.70
N VAL A 192 0.87 3.34 12.91
CA VAL A 192 0.43 1.96 12.67
C VAL A 192 1.48 1.21 11.85
N ASP A 193 1.98 1.80 10.77
CA ASP A 193 3.03 1.22 9.92
C ASP A 193 4.31 0.96 10.75
N LEU A 194 4.69 1.90 11.63
CA LEU A 194 5.84 1.76 12.51
C LEU A 194 5.64 0.67 13.58
N ARG A 195 4.45 0.59 14.20
CA ARG A 195 4.13 -0.47 15.17
C ARG A 195 4.12 -1.85 14.54
N ALA A 196 3.58 -1.97 13.32
CA ALA A 196 3.63 -3.21 12.55
C ALA A 196 5.09 -3.62 12.28
N HIS A 197 5.93 -2.67 11.86
CA HIS A 197 7.35 -2.93 11.60
C HIS A 197 8.13 -3.35 12.86
N LEU A 198 7.94 -2.65 13.98
CA LEU A 198 8.60 -2.96 15.25
C LEU A 198 8.10 -4.29 15.85
N GLY A 199 6.82 -4.61 15.69
CA GLY A 199 6.22 -5.87 16.14
C GLY A 199 6.78 -7.09 15.41
N GLU A 200 7.08 -6.97 14.12
CA GLU A 200 7.74 -8.03 13.33
C GLU A 200 9.16 -8.31 13.83
N HIS A 201 9.94 -7.27 14.18
CA HIS A 201 11.30 -7.45 14.72
C HIS A 201 11.32 -8.10 16.10
N ARG A 202 10.34 -7.81 16.96
CA ARG A 202 10.26 -8.41 18.30
C ARG A 202 9.94 -9.91 18.23
N LYS A 203 9.05 -10.33 17.33
CA LYS A 203 8.72 -11.76 17.14
C LYS A 203 9.91 -12.56 16.62
N LEU A 204 10.76 -11.97 15.80
CA LEU A 204 11.98 -12.61 15.29
C LEU A 204 13.06 -12.78 16.37
N GLN A 205 13.16 -11.84 17.32
CA GLN A 205 14.10 -11.95 18.44
C GLN A 205 13.68 -13.00 19.47
N THR A 206 12.37 -13.13 19.76
CA THR A 206 11.87 -14.16 20.68
C THR A 206 11.87 -15.57 20.06
N ALA A 207 11.86 -15.70 18.74
CA ALA A 207 11.94 -17.00 18.07
C ALA A 207 13.37 -17.57 17.97
N VAL A 208 14.38 -16.75 18.30
CA VAL A 208 15.81 -17.11 18.28
C VAL A 208 16.39 -17.25 19.71
N ALA A 209 15.62 -16.87 20.73
CA ALA A 209 15.94 -17.06 22.15
C ALA A 209 15.23 -18.31 22.69
#